data_AF-A0A847VFZ5-F1
#
_entry.id   AF-A0A847VFZ5-F1
#
_cell.length_a   1.000
_cell.length_b   1.000
_cell.length_c   1.000
_cell.angle_alpha   90.00
_cell.angle_beta   90.00
_cell.angle_gamma   90.00
#
_symmetry.space_group_name_H-M   'P 1'
#
loop_
_entity.id
_entity.type
_entity.pdbx_description
1 polymer ?
#
loop_
_entity_poly.entity_id
_entity_poly.type
_entity_poly.pdbx_seq_one_letter_code
_entity_poly.pdbx_strand_id
1 'polypeptide(L)'
;MNVHRLDGCAPAPLAHYLKALGILRLVAEQLDDGARGWWEGERFVLATELNRDQLSRFFLERYRPTAVVSPWNRGSGFYQLDDPALAAIATSSAERFAGLRAGVRDARAHLDPLAEADRTVRAIKGEAKNRAATRAERAALRDSADYKARLAAAERRFKTLKAELIPELRRTWRGSHRNWMDVAIVLTDGGTARYPSLLGTGGADGRLDFTYNFFLRLTELYDFASSRGAARPEAAASLEASLFGAPAQALALGLA
;
A
#
# COMPACT_ATOMS: atom_id res chain seq x y z
N MET A 1 15.03 -12.14 29.94
CA MET A 1 14.11 -12.03 28.79
C MET A 1 12.68 -12.12 29.32
N ASN A 2 11.83 -11.16 28.99
CA ASN A 2 10.41 -11.18 29.34
C ASN A 2 9.66 -12.08 28.35
N VAL A 3 8.68 -12.84 28.84
CA VAL A 3 7.86 -13.73 28.01
C VAL A 3 6.42 -13.20 27.99
N HIS A 4 5.94 -12.84 26.81
CA HIS A 4 4.60 -12.30 26.58
C HIS A 4 3.71 -13.35 25.93
N ARG A 5 2.56 -13.60 26.56
CA ARG A 5 1.47 -14.38 25.95
C ARG A 5 0.61 -13.41 25.14
N LEU A 6 0.70 -13.50 23.82
CA LEU A 6 -0.08 -12.66 22.91
C LEU A 6 -1.39 -13.35 22.59
N ASP A 7 -2.32 -13.33 23.54
CA ASP A 7 -3.61 -14.04 23.45
C ASP A 7 -4.53 -13.49 22.34
N GLY A 8 -4.23 -12.30 21.80
CA GLY A 8 -4.87 -11.80 20.58
C GLY A 8 -4.35 -12.44 19.29
N CYS A 9 -3.31 -13.27 19.35
CA CYS A 9 -2.60 -13.85 18.21
C CYS A 9 -2.72 -15.38 18.22
N ALA A 10 -3.76 -15.91 17.59
CA ALA A 10 -3.99 -17.36 17.43
C ALA A 10 -3.38 -17.90 16.12
N PRO A 11 -3.07 -19.20 16.02
CA PRO A 11 -2.58 -19.81 14.78
C PRO A 11 -3.63 -19.86 13.66
N ALA A 12 -4.91 -19.74 14.01
CA ALA A 12 -6.02 -19.57 13.08
C ALA A 12 -6.96 -18.44 13.53
N PRO A 13 -7.59 -17.69 12.61
CA PRO A 13 -7.44 -17.75 11.15
C PRO A 13 -6.10 -17.17 10.65
N LEU A 14 -5.83 -17.29 9.34
CA LEU A 14 -4.57 -16.84 8.72
C LEU A 14 -4.18 -15.39 9.09
N ALA A 15 -5.16 -14.48 9.23
CA ALA A 15 -4.89 -13.11 9.64
C ALA A 15 -4.26 -12.99 11.04
N HIS A 16 -4.67 -13.84 12.00
CA HIS A 16 -4.06 -13.88 13.33
C HIS A 16 -2.64 -14.44 13.27
N TYR A 17 -2.43 -15.48 12.47
CA TYR A 17 -1.12 -16.06 12.22
C TYR A 17 -0.14 -15.03 11.64
N LEU A 18 -0.55 -14.32 10.58
CA LEU A 18 0.28 -13.30 9.95
C LEU A 18 0.52 -12.09 10.87
N LYS A 19 -0.46 -11.71 11.70
CA LYS A 19 -0.27 -10.69 12.73
C LYS A 19 0.83 -11.09 13.72
N ALA A 20 0.83 -12.33 14.20
CA ALA A 20 1.84 -12.85 15.12
C ALA A 20 3.26 -12.78 14.52
N LEU A 21 3.42 -13.26 13.28
CA LEU A 21 4.69 -13.19 12.57
C LEU A 21 5.12 -11.75 12.29
N GLY A 22 4.16 -10.87 11.96
CA GLY A 22 4.40 -9.44 11.79
C GLY A 22 4.93 -8.79 13.07
N ILE A 23 4.35 -9.12 14.23
CA ILE A 23 4.81 -8.63 15.54
C ILE A 23 6.24 -9.11 15.81
N LEU A 24 6.52 -10.41 15.66
CA LEU A 24 7.87 -10.95 15.86
C LEU A 24 8.87 -10.23 14.96
N ARG A 25 8.58 -10.11 13.66
CA ARG A 25 9.44 -9.43 12.69
C ARG A 25 9.70 -7.97 13.09
N LEU A 26 8.66 -7.23 13.45
CA LEU A 26 8.77 -5.81 13.79
C LEU A 26 9.58 -5.58 15.07
N VAL A 27 9.37 -6.40 16.10
CA VAL A 27 10.16 -6.33 17.33
C VAL A 27 11.61 -6.71 17.05
N ALA A 28 11.84 -7.81 16.31
CA ALA A 28 13.18 -8.28 15.95
C ALA A 28 13.97 -7.25 15.13
N GLU A 29 13.34 -6.61 14.15
CA GLU A 29 14.01 -5.68 13.24
C GLU A 29 14.18 -4.25 13.81
N GLN A 30 13.29 -3.80 14.71
CA GLN A 30 13.24 -2.39 15.12
C GLN A 30 13.61 -2.13 16.58
N LEU A 31 13.77 -3.17 17.39
CA LEU A 31 13.98 -3.03 18.84
C LEU A 31 14.96 -4.02 19.44
N ASP A 32 14.78 -5.31 19.17
CA ASP A 32 15.44 -6.40 19.90
C ASP A 32 15.74 -7.57 18.94
N ASP A 33 16.96 -7.61 18.38
CA ASP A 33 17.41 -8.68 17.48
C ASP A 33 17.49 -10.07 18.16
N GLY A 34 17.45 -10.09 19.49
CA GLY A 34 17.32 -11.25 20.35
C GLY A 34 15.90 -11.78 20.47
N ALA A 35 14.89 -11.09 19.94
CA ALA A 35 13.49 -11.51 20.05
C ALA A 35 13.26 -12.90 19.44
N ARG A 36 12.50 -13.74 20.14
CA ARG A 36 12.12 -15.09 19.71
C ARG A 36 10.62 -15.27 19.85
N GLY A 37 10.03 -16.10 19.01
CA GLY A 37 8.61 -16.43 19.11
C GLY A 37 8.30 -17.88 18.78
N TRP A 38 7.28 -18.42 19.44
CA TRP A 38 6.79 -19.78 19.23
C TRP A 38 5.28 -19.86 19.51
N TRP A 39 4.67 -20.94 19.10
CA TRP A 39 3.26 -21.23 19.36
C TRP A 39 3.13 -22.10 20.61
N GLU A 40 2.16 -21.77 21.48
CA GLU A 40 1.81 -22.56 22.67
C GLU A 40 0.29 -22.79 22.68
N GLY A 41 -0.18 -23.85 22.03
CA GLY A 41 -1.62 -24.05 21.79
C GLY A 41 -2.20 -22.96 20.88
N GLU A 42 -3.30 -22.34 21.30
CA GLU A 42 -4.03 -21.32 20.52
C GLU A 42 -3.49 -19.88 20.68
N ARG A 43 -2.23 -19.72 21.11
CA ARG A 43 -1.61 -18.40 21.28
C ARG A 43 -0.18 -18.35 20.78
N PHE A 44 0.23 -17.17 20.36
CA PHE A 44 1.63 -16.86 20.09
C PHE A 44 2.32 -16.37 21.35
N VAL A 45 3.55 -16.84 21.57
CA VAL A 45 4.40 -16.42 22.68
C VAL A 45 5.59 -15.66 22.11
N LEU A 46 5.84 -14.46 22.64
CA LEU A 46 6.97 -13.59 22.27
C LEU A 46 7.91 -13.46 23.46
N ALA A 47 9.18 -13.83 23.28
CA ALA A 47 10.23 -13.54 24.25
C ALA A 47 11.11 -12.41 23.75
N THR A 48 11.31 -11.38 24.57
CA THR A 48 12.06 -10.15 24.23
C THR A 48 12.58 -9.47 25.49
N GLU A 49 13.55 -8.55 25.37
CA GLU A 49 14.00 -7.70 26.48
C GLU A 49 12.91 -6.71 26.97
N LEU A 50 11.92 -6.39 26.12
CA LEU A 50 10.88 -5.44 26.46
C LEU A 50 9.90 -6.01 27.49
N ASN A 51 9.54 -5.22 28.50
CA ASN A 51 8.36 -5.49 29.32
C ASN A 51 7.07 -5.10 28.58
N ARG A 52 5.91 -5.39 29.18
CA ARG A 52 4.60 -5.19 28.52
C ARG A 52 4.38 -3.72 28.12
N ASP A 53 4.64 -2.79 29.04
CA ASP A 53 4.44 -1.35 28.79
C ASP A 53 5.37 -0.84 27.67
N GLN A 54 6.61 -1.32 27.66
CA GLN A 54 7.58 -0.98 26.61
C GLN A 54 7.14 -1.52 25.25
N LEU A 55 6.59 -2.74 25.20
CA LEU A 55 6.06 -3.35 23.97
C LEU A 55 4.86 -2.55 23.43
N SER A 56 3.92 -2.16 24.29
CA SER A 56 2.77 -1.34 23.87
C SER A 56 3.21 0.05 23.41
N ARG A 57 4.11 0.71 24.15
CA ARG A 57 4.66 2.03 23.75
C ARG A 57 5.42 1.96 22.44
N PHE A 58 6.09 0.86 22.12
CA PHE A 58 6.72 0.70 20.82
C PHE A 58 5.72 0.86 19.67
N PHE A 59 4.63 0.10 19.66
CA PHE A 59 3.65 0.18 18.58
C PHE A 59 2.94 1.53 18.52
N LEU A 60 2.69 2.15 19.67
CA LEU A 60 2.02 3.46 19.73
C LEU A 60 2.93 4.60 19.27
N GLU A 61 4.20 4.60 19.69
CA GLU A 61 5.06 5.80 19.59
C GLU A 61 6.20 5.64 18.59
N ARG A 62 6.77 4.44 18.45
CA ARG A 62 8.07 4.23 17.76
C ARG A 62 7.97 3.39 16.50
N TYR A 63 6.96 2.54 16.38
CA TYR A 63 6.80 1.61 15.25
C TYR A 63 6.88 2.37 13.92
N ARG A 64 7.80 1.93 13.07
CA ARG A 64 7.96 2.44 11.70
C ARG A 64 7.22 1.51 10.75
N PRO A 65 6.08 1.92 10.16
CA PRO A 65 5.33 1.07 9.25
C PRO A 65 6.17 0.63 8.07
N THR A 66 6.01 -0.64 7.68
CA THR A 66 6.71 -1.18 6.51
C THR A 66 6.17 -0.51 5.25
N ALA A 67 7.05 0.08 4.45
CA ALA A 67 6.66 0.80 3.24
C ALA A 67 6.26 -0.17 2.13
N VAL A 68 4.96 -0.42 2.00
CA VAL A 68 4.36 -1.24 0.95
C VAL A 68 3.47 -0.37 0.06
N VAL A 69 3.61 -0.49 -1.26
CA VAL A 69 2.83 0.25 -2.26
C VAL A 69 2.56 -0.64 -3.47
N SER A 70 1.41 -0.47 -4.12
CA SER A 70 1.01 -1.27 -5.30
C SER A 70 0.56 -0.38 -6.48
N PRO A 71 1.41 0.51 -7.04
CA PRO A 71 1.02 1.44 -8.10
C PRO A 71 0.51 0.75 -9.38
N TRP A 72 0.73 -0.55 -9.54
CA TRP A 72 0.17 -1.34 -10.65
C TRP A 72 -1.32 -1.69 -10.45
N ASN A 73 -1.87 -1.54 -9.24
CA ASN A 73 -3.27 -1.84 -8.93
C ASN A 73 -4.14 -0.59 -9.06
N ARG A 74 -5.30 -0.71 -9.71
CA ARG A 74 -6.24 0.42 -9.83
C ARG A 74 -6.81 0.87 -8.47
N GLY A 75 -6.94 -0.06 -7.52
CA GLY A 75 -7.51 0.16 -6.19
C GLY A 75 -6.52 0.74 -5.16
N SER A 76 -5.27 1.01 -5.54
CA SER A 76 -4.19 1.41 -4.63
C SER A 76 -4.22 2.89 -4.19
N GLY A 77 -5.30 3.63 -4.48
CA GLY A 77 -5.42 5.08 -4.26
C GLY A 77 -4.67 5.96 -5.29
N PHE A 78 -3.57 5.48 -5.89
CA PHE A 78 -2.70 6.29 -6.78
C PHE A 78 -3.38 6.86 -8.04
N TYR A 79 -4.48 6.25 -8.49
CA TYR A 79 -5.24 6.68 -9.68
C TYR A 79 -6.41 7.62 -9.36
N GLN A 80 -6.62 7.94 -8.07
CA GLN A 80 -7.62 8.91 -7.63
C GLN A 80 -6.95 10.28 -7.46
N LEU A 81 -7.62 11.32 -7.94
CA LEU A 81 -7.19 12.69 -7.68
C LEU A 81 -7.42 12.97 -6.20
N ASP A 82 -6.41 13.51 -5.52
CA ASP A 82 -6.49 13.94 -4.12
C ASP A 82 -6.93 12.86 -3.12
N ASP A 83 -6.47 11.62 -3.32
CA ASP A 83 -6.69 10.54 -2.37
C ASP A 83 -6.22 10.94 -0.95
N PRO A 84 -7.11 10.97 0.06
CA PRO A 84 -6.81 11.56 1.36
C PRO A 84 -5.76 10.77 2.14
N ALA A 85 -5.74 9.44 2.02
CA ALA A 85 -4.78 8.60 2.72
C ALA A 85 -3.37 8.79 2.16
N LEU A 86 -3.23 8.76 0.83
CA LEU A 86 -1.96 9.02 0.18
C LEU A 86 -1.48 10.46 0.38
N ALA A 87 -2.40 11.44 0.37
CA ALA A 87 -2.07 12.84 0.63
C ALA A 87 -1.55 13.01 2.06
N ALA A 88 -2.23 12.45 3.07
CA ALA A 88 -1.81 12.51 4.47
C ALA A 88 -0.43 11.86 4.68
N ILE A 89 -0.16 10.71 4.05
CA ILE A 89 1.16 10.09 4.09
C ILE A 89 2.19 11.01 3.45
N ALA A 90 1.96 11.47 2.23
CA ALA A 90 2.91 12.26 1.46
C ALA A 90 3.31 13.57 2.14
N THR A 91 2.38 14.23 2.84
CA THR A 91 2.61 15.52 3.51
C THR A 91 3.08 15.38 4.97
N SER A 92 3.08 14.17 5.53
CA SER A 92 3.55 13.94 6.90
C SER A 92 5.00 14.35 7.12
N SER A 93 5.35 14.74 8.34
CA SER A 93 6.73 15.12 8.71
C SER A 93 7.39 14.15 9.68
N ALA A 94 6.62 13.31 10.37
CA ALA A 94 7.16 12.38 11.36
C ALA A 94 8.17 11.38 10.76
N GLU A 95 9.29 11.17 11.45
CA GLU A 95 10.38 10.30 10.98
C GLU A 95 9.96 8.84 10.86
N ARG A 96 9.05 8.38 11.71
CA ARG A 96 8.51 7.02 11.65
C ARG A 96 7.75 6.72 10.34
N PHE A 97 7.28 7.74 9.62
CA PHE A 97 6.58 7.60 8.34
C PHE A 97 7.47 7.89 7.11
N ALA A 98 8.77 8.15 7.31
CA ALA A 98 9.68 8.46 6.21
C ALA A 98 9.72 7.37 5.12
N GLY A 99 9.67 6.10 5.51
CA GLY A 99 9.61 4.98 4.58
C GLY A 99 8.33 5.00 3.72
N LEU A 100 7.17 5.27 4.33
CA LEU A 100 5.90 5.39 3.61
C LEU A 100 5.96 6.54 2.60
N ARG A 101 6.47 7.71 3.01
CA ARG A 101 6.66 8.86 2.11
C ARG A 101 7.54 8.53 0.93
N ALA A 102 8.65 7.85 1.17
CA ALA A 102 9.55 7.40 0.11
C ALA A 102 8.81 6.47 -0.87
N GLY A 103 8.09 5.47 -0.37
CA GLY A 103 7.29 4.57 -1.22
C GLY A 103 6.25 5.30 -2.07
N VAL A 104 5.52 6.26 -1.48
CA VAL A 104 4.52 7.07 -2.23
C VAL A 104 5.18 7.94 -3.28
N ARG A 105 6.29 8.62 -2.95
CA ARG A 105 7.05 9.44 -3.89
C ARG A 105 7.59 8.61 -5.06
N ASP A 106 8.23 7.48 -4.76
CA ASP A 106 8.87 6.62 -5.76
C ASP A 106 7.80 5.98 -6.67
N ALA A 107 6.62 5.64 -6.13
CA ALA A 107 5.47 5.22 -6.94
C ALA A 107 4.95 6.32 -7.87
N ARG A 108 4.80 7.56 -7.37
CA ARG A 108 4.34 8.69 -8.19
C ARG A 108 5.30 9.01 -9.33
N ALA A 109 6.61 8.98 -9.08
CA ALA A 109 7.62 9.25 -10.10
C ALA A 109 7.49 8.35 -11.35
N HIS A 110 7.04 7.09 -11.18
CA HIS A 110 6.80 6.17 -12.30
C HIS A 110 5.38 6.27 -12.89
N LEU A 111 4.40 6.74 -12.11
CA LEU A 111 3.03 6.91 -12.58
C LEU A 111 2.80 8.23 -13.31
N ASP A 112 3.57 9.29 -13.02
CA ASP A 112 3.40 10.60 -13.63
C ASP A 112 3.51 10.57 -15.18
N PRO A 113 4.51 9.90 -15.79
CA PRO A 113 4.58 9.76 -17.25
C PRO A 113 3.38 8.99 -17.82
N LEU A 114 2.91 7.96 -17.12
CA LEU A 114 1.76 7.16 -17.54
C LEU A 114 0.46 7.96 -17.46
N ALA A 115 0.28 8.74 -16.40
CA ALA A 115 -0.85 9.63 -16.20
C ALA A 115 -0.87 10.74 -17.25
N GLU A 116 0.27 11.32 -17.60
CA GLU A 116 0.38 12.32 -18.65
C GLU A 116 0.04 11.74 -20.04
N ALA A 117 0.51 10.52 -20.33
CA ALA A 117 0.14 9.82 -21.55
C ALA A 117 -1.37 9.52 -21.62
N ASP A 118 -2.00 9.12 -20.51
CA ASP A 118 -3.46 8.93 -20.45
C ASP A 118 -4.21 10.25 -20.65
N ARG A 119 -3.77 11.36 -20.00
CA ARG A 119 -4.33 12.70 -20.22
C ARG A 119 -4.28 13.10 -21.69
N THR A 120 -3.15 12.86 -22.36
CA THR A 120 -3.00 13.13 -23.79
C THR A 120 -4.00 12.34 -24.64
N VAL A 121 -4.14 11.03 -24.38
CA VAL A 121 -5.13 10.18 -25.07
C VAL A 121 -6.56 10.70 -24.85
N ARG A 122 -6.89 11.07 -23.61
CA ARG A 122 -8.22 11.60 -23.25
C ARG A 122 -8.50 12.95 -23.87
N ALA A 123 -7.50 13.85 -23.94
CA ALA A 123 -7.64 15.16 -24.57
C ALA A 123 -7.98 15.02 -26.05
N ILE A 124 -7.24 14.19 -26.81
CA ILE A 124 -7.51 13.92 -28.22
C ILE A 124 -8.89 13.29 -28.40
N LYS A 125 -9.26 12.29 -27.58
CA LYS A 125 -10.62 11.71 -27.61
C LYS A 125 -11.70 12.74 -27.25
N GLY A 126 -11.36 13.74 -26.44
CA GLY A 126 -12.22 14.84 -26.02
C GLY A 126 -12.56 15.82 -27.15
N GLU A 127 -11.62 16.10 -28.05
CA GLU A 127 -11.85 16.95 -29.24
C GLU A 127 -13.05 16.44 -30.05
N ALA A 128 -13.11 15.13 -30.27
CA ALA A 128 -14.19 14.47 -31.00
C ALA A 128 -15.51 14.33 -30.21
N LYS A 129 -15.54 14.80 -28.96
CA LYS A 129 -16.72 14.89 -28.09
C LYS A 129 -17.17 16.34 -27.86
N ASN A 130 -16.49 17.33 -28.45
CA ASN A 130 -16.84 18.74 -28.30
C ASN A 130 -18.28 18.99 -28.77
N ARG A 131 -19.15 19.46 -27.87
CA ARG A 131 -20.57 19.69 -28.14
C ARG A 131 -20.83 20.96 -28.96
N ALA A 132 -19.86 21.87 -29.04
CA ALA A 132 -19.94 23.05 -29.89
C ALA A 132 -19.84 22.70 -31.39
N ALA A 133 -19.23 21.55 -31.72
CA ALA A 133 -19.14 21.06 -33.08
C ALA A 133 -20.38 20.25 -33.50
N THR A 134 -20.82 20.46 -34.73
CA THR A 134 -21.88 19.69 -35.36
C THR A 134 -21.51 18.20 -35.45
N ARG A 135 -22.50 17.34 -35.73
CA ARG A 135 -22.25 15.91 -35.93
C ARG A 135 -21.33 15.66 -37.14
N ALA A 136 -21.49 16.43 -38.21
CA ALA A 136 -20.69 16.32 -39.42
C ALA A 136 -19.23 16.71 -39.18
N GLU A 137 -18.98 17.82 -38.49
CA GLU A 137 -17.61 18.26 -38.13
C GLU A 137 -16.90 17.25 -37.23
N ARG A 138 -17.61 16.68 -36.24
CA ARG A 138 -17.06 15.61 -35.39
C ARG A 138 -16.73 14.34 -36.18
N ALA A 139 -17.52 14.01 -37.20
CA ALA A 139 -17.25 12.86 -38.07
C ALA A 139 -16.03 13.14 -38.96
N ALA A 140 -15.98 14.31 -39.62
CA ALA A 140 -14.85 14.73 -40.44
C ALA A 140 -13.54 14.78 -39.64
N LEU A 141 -13.55 15.29 -38.40
CA LEU A 141 -12.39 15.25 -37.52
C LEU A 141 -11.92 13.82 -37.25
N ARG A 142 -12.85 12.92 -36.86
CA ARG A 142 -12.52 11.51 -36.59
C ARG A 142 -11.96 10.80 -37.82
N ASP A 143 -12.40 11.18 -39.02
CA ASP A 143 -11.94 10.60 -40.27
C ASP A 143 -10.63 11.18 -40.80
N SER A 144 -10.25 12.38 -40.32
CA SER A 144 -9.01 13.03 -40.72
C SER A 144 -7.78 12.18 -40.39
N ALA A 145 -6.81 12.21 -41.30
CA ALA A 145 -5.55 11.48 -41.15
C ALA A 145 -4.75 11.99 -39.93
N ASP A 146 -4.76 13.31 -39.68
CA ASP A 146 -4.09 13.94 -38.54
C ASP A 146 -4.63 13.44 -37.20
N TYR A 147 -5.95 13.45 -37.02
CA TYR A 147 -6.58 12.95 -35.79
C TYR A 147 -6.21 11.49 -35.52
N LYS A 148 -6.33 10.63 -36.55
CA LYS A 148 -5.99 9.21 -36.44
C LYS A 148 -4.51 9.01 -36.09
N ALA A 149 -3.61 9.75 -36.73
CA ALA A 149 -2.17 9.67 -36.47
C ALA A 149 -1.81 10.11 -35.04
N ARG A 150 -2.34 11.25 -34.58
CA ARG A 150 -2.16 11.75 -33.20
C ARG A 150 -2.67 10.77 -32.16
N LEU A 151 -3.88 10.26 -32.36
CA LEU A 151 -4.50 9.31 -31.43
C LEU A 151 -3.70 8.00 -31.38
N ALA A 152 -3.31 7.46 -32.53
CA ALA A 152 -2.51 6.23 -32.59
C ALA A 152 -1.15 6.40 -31.91
N ALA A 153 -0.47 7.54 -32.12
CA ALA A 153 0.80 7.83 -31.46
C ALA A 153 0.65 7.95 -29.93
N ALA A 154 -0.38 8.65 -29.45
CA ALA A 154 -0.67 8.79 -28.02
C ALA A 154 -1.02 7.45 -27.38
N GLU A 155 -1.87 6.64 -28.01
CA GLU A 155 -2.24 5.31 -27.52
C GLU A 155 -1.06 4.35 -27.51
N ARG A 156 -0.18 4.41 -28.52
CA ARG A 156 1.07 3.63 -28.54
C ARG A 156 1.96 4.00 -27.36
N ARG A 157 2.19 5.30 -27.12
CA ARG A 157 2.98 5.77 -25.98
C ARG A 157 2.41 5.29 -24.64
N PHE A 158 1.09 5.43 -24.44
CA PHE A 158 0.42 4.96 -23.23
C PHE A 158 0.58 3.45 -23.04
N LYS A 159 0.38 2.65 -24.11
CA LYS A 159 0.55 1.19 -24.06
C LYS A 159 1.99 0.79 -23.72
N THR A 160 2.98 1.44 -24.30
CA THR A 160 4.41 1.21 -24.01
C THR A 160 4.70 1.47 -22.54
N LEU A 161 4.36 2.66 -22.03
CA LEU A 161 4.59 3.01 -20.61
C LEU A 161 3.87 2.06 -19.65
N LYS A 162 2.64 1.64 -19.99
CA LYS A 162 1.88 0.68 -19.17
C LYS A 162 2.55 -0.70 -19.13
N ALA A 163 3.06 -1.18 -20.25
CA ALA A 163 3.76 -2.47 -20.33
C ALA A 163 5.11 -2.43 -19.61
N GLU A 164 5.80 -1.29 -19.65
CA GLU A 164 7.12 -1.09 -19.04
C GLU A 164 7.05 -0.78 -17.54
N LEU A 165 5.89 -0.38 -17.00
CA LEU A 165 5.73 0.01 -15.59
C LEU A 165 6.36 -1.04 -14.65
N ILE A 166 5.85 -2.27 -14.65
CA ILE A 166 6.32 -3.32 -13.72
C ILE A 166 7.81 -3.63 -13.94
N PRO A 167 8.32 -3.90 -15.16
CA PRO A 167 9.75 -4.06 -15.39
C PRO A 167 10.62 -2.90 -14.88
N GLU A 168 10.16 -1.65 -15.05
CA GLU A 168 10.87 -0.45 -14.58
C GLU A 168 10.93 -0.41 -13.05
N LEU A 169 9.79 -0.60 -12.37
CA LEU A 169 9.74 -0.64 -10.91
C LEU A 169 10.72 -1.69 -10.38
N ARG A 170 10.77 -2.89 -10.98
CA ARG A 170 11.72 -3.93 -10.57
C ARG A 170 13.18 -3.49 -10.70
N ARG A 171 13.51 -2.74 -11.75
CA ARG A 171 14.87 -2.30 -12.03
C ARG A 171 15.32 -1.19 -11.07
N THR A 172 14.44 -0.24 -10.76
CA THR A 172 14.79 0.99 -10.05
C THR A 172 14.51 0.93 -8.56
N TRP A 173 13.45 0.26 -8.13
CA TRP A 173 13.03 0.25 -6.72
C TRP A 173 13.98 -0.49 -5.79
N ARG A 174 14.09 -0.03 -4.55
CA ARG A 174 14.93 -0.60 -3.49
C ARG A 174 14.17 -0.59 -2.16
N GLY A 175 14.67 -1.32 -1.16
CA GLY A 175 14.09 -1.32 0.19
C GLY A 175 12.72 -1.99 0.28
N SER A 176 11.91 -1.58 1.25
CA SER A 176 10.68 -2.31 1.61
C SER A 176 9.62 -2.38 0.51
N HIS A 177 9.46 -1.34 -0.31
CA HIS A 177 8.48 -1.35 -1.38
C HIS A 177 8.92 -2.26 -2.54
N ARG A 178 10.24 -2.42 -2.75
CA ARG A 178 10.80 -3.44 -3.64
C ARG A 178 10.56 -4.85 -3.10
N ASN A 179 10.81 -5.07 -1.81
CA ASN A 179 10.57 -6.37 -1.18
C ASN A 179 9.08 -6.76 -1.29
N TRP A 180 8.17 -5.81 -1.07
CA TRP A 180 6.74 -6.04 -1.27
C TRP A 180 6.40 -6.41 -2.72
N MET A 181 6.99 -5.70 -3.70
CA MET A 181 6.83 -6.04 -5.11
C MET A 181 7.27 -7.47 -5.41
N ASP A 182 8.40 -7.93 -4.86
CA ASP A 182 8.90 -9.30 -5.07
C ASP A 182 8.00 -10.37 -4.44
N VAL A 183 7.26 -10.02 -3.39
CA VAL A 183 6.24 -10.88 -2.79
C VAL A 183 4.95 -10.85 -3.61
N ALA A 184 4.55 -9.68 -4.11
CA ALA A 184 3.28 -9.49 -4.81
C ALA A 184 3.33 -9.92 -6.29
N ILE A 185 4.48 -9.84 -6.94
CA ILE A 185 4.64 -10.06 -8.38
C ILE A 185 5.86 -10.95 -8.65
N VAL A 186 5.63 -12.01 -9.40
CA VAL A 186 6.68 -12.85 -9.99
C VAL A 186 6.86 -12.42 -11.45
N LEU A 187 8.07 -12.00 -11.85
CA LEU A 187 8.36 -11.85 -13.28
C LEU A 187 8.99 -13.12 -13.83
N THR A 188 8.45 -13.54 -14.97
CA THR A 188 9.06 -14.57 -15.83
C THR A 188 10.20 -13.97 -16.66
N ASP A 189 11.00 -14.84 -17.29
CA ASP A 189 12.17 -14.44 -18.11
C ASP A 189 11.82 -13.45 -19.24
N GLY A 190 10.58 -13.48 -19.73
CA GLY A 190 10.08 -12.53 -20.73
C GLY A 190 9.58 -11.20 -20.16
N GLY A 191 9.85 -10.88 -18.89
CA GLY A 191 9.37 -9.66 -18.23
C GLY A 191 7.86 -9.64 -17.96
N THR A 192 7.17 -10.76 -18.19
CA THR A 192 5.72 -10.86 -17.98
C THR A 192 5.42 -11.10 -16.51
N ALA A 193 4.53 -10.28 -15.94
CA ALA A 193 4.06 -10.38 -14.57
C ALA A 193 3.12 -11.57 -14.37
N ARG A 194 3.40 -12.34 -13.33
CA ARG A 194 2.56 -13.40 -12.76
C ARG A 194 2.30 -13.07 -11.29
N TYR A 195 1.17 -13.49 -10.77
CA TYR A 195 0.73 -13.12 -9.44
C TYR A 195 0.51 -14.38 -8.57
N PRO A 196 1.01 -14.41 -7.33
CA PRO A 196 0.78 -15.52 -6.41
C PRO A 196 -0.72 -15.66 -6.09
N SER A 197 -1.17 -16.90 -5.86
CA SER A 197 -2.56 -17.21 -5.55
C SER A 197 -3.10 -16.46 -4.32
N LEU A 198 -2.24 -16.22 -3.33
CA LEU A 198 -2.62 -15.54 -2.08
C LEU A 198 -2.86 -14.03 -2.24
N LEU A 199 -2.25 -13.39 -3.25
CA LEU A 199 -2.23 -11.92 -3.36
C LEU A 199 -2.96 -11.42 -4.62
N GLY A 200 -3.87 -12.23 -5.17
CA GLY A 200 -4.74 -11.82 -6.27
C GLY A 200 -3.95 -11.27 -7.47
N THR A 201 -4.24 -10.03 -7.88
CA THR A 201 -3.55 -9.35 -9.00
C THR A 201 -2.35 -8.52 -8.53
N GLY A 202 -1.55 -9.04 -7.60
CA GLY A 202 -0.37 -8.37 -7.10
C GLY A 202 -0.64 -7.47 -5.90
N GLY A 203 -1.16 -8.04 -4.82
CA GLY A 203 -1.52 -7.32 -3.60
C GLY A 203 -3.00 -6.94 -3.50
N ALA A 204 -3.86 -7.65 -4.22
CA ALA A 204 -5.31 -7.49 -4.12
C ALA A 204 -5.96 -8.67 -3.38
N ASP A 205 -7.04 -8.39 -2.66
CA ASP A 205 -7.94 -9.38 -2.05
C ASP A 205 -9.38 -9.10 -2.52
N GLY A 206 -9.83 -9.86 -3.52
CA GLY A 206 -11.07 -9.56 -4.24
C GLY A 206 -11.05 -8.17 -4.87
N ARG A 207 -11.94 -7.27 -4.40
CA ARG A 207 -12.02 -5.87 -4.85
C ARG A 207 -11.09 -4.94 -4.07
N LEU A 208 -10.53 -5.40 -2.95
CA LEU A 208 -9.71 -4.61 -2.04
C LEU A 208 -8.23 -4.66 -2.43
N ASP A 209 -7.47 -3.63 -2.04
CA ASP A 209 -6.01 -3.57 -2.19
C ASP A 209 -5.35 -3.56 -0.80
N PHE A 210 -4.41 -4.49 -0.57
CA PHE A 210 -3.74 -4.63 0.72
C PHE A 210 -2.99 -3.36 1.13
N THR A 211 -2.33 -2.68 0.18
CA THR A 211 -1.52 -1.50 0.50
C THR A 211 -2.39 -0.29 0.81
N TYR A 212 -3.49 -0.11 0.07
CA TYR A 212 -4.42 0.98 0.33
C TYR A 212 -5.18 0.78 1.64
N ASN A 213 -5.67 -0.44 1.90
CA ASN A 213 -6.28 -0.77 3.19
C ASN A 213 -5.31 -0.57 4.35
N PHE A 214 -4.04 -0.94 4.17
CA PHE A 214 -3.00 -0.69 5.16
C PHE A 214 -2.84 0.81 5.44
N PHE A 215 -2.79 1.64 4.39
CA PHE A 215 -2.71 3.10 4.55
C PHE A 215 -3.93 3.67 5.28
N LEU A 216 -5.14 3.26 4.91
CA LEU A 216 -6.36 3.68 5.62
C LEU A 216 -6.31 3.33 7.10
N ARG A 217 -5.95 2.09 7.45
CA ARG A 217 -5.81 1.68 8.86
C ARG A 217 -4.73 2.48 9.59
N LEU A 218 -3.62 2.82 8.94
CA LEU A 218 -2.63 3.71 9.55
C LEU A 218 -3.21 5.10 9.85
N THR A 219 -4.03 5.66 8.96
CA THR A 219 -4.67 6.98 9.21
C THR A 219 -5.67 6.96 10.36
N GLU A 220 -6.25 5.80 10.65
CA GLU A 220 -7.14 5.55 11.80
C GLU A 220 -6.37 5.28 13.10
N LEU A 221 -5.10 4.87 13.03
CA LEU A 221 -4.27 4.59 14.20
C LEU A 221 -3.36 5.75 14.58
N TYR A 222 -2.93 6.56 13.60
CA TYR A 222 -1.96 7.63 13.79
C TYR A 222 -2.43 8.95 13.20
N ASP A 223 -2.05 10.04 13.85
CA ASP A 223 -2.18 11.39 13.32
C ASP A 223 -0.97 11.73 12.44
N PHE A 224 -1.19 11.79 11.12
CA PHE A 224 -0.16 12.13 10.14
C PHE A 224 0.18 13.62 10.10
N ALA A 225 -0.67 14.49 10.65
CA ALA A 225 -0.38 15.93 10.79
C ALA A 225 0.56 16.21 11.96
N SER A 226 0.62 15.30 12.95
CA SER A 226 1.54 15.38 14.07
C SER A 226 3.00 15.25 13.60
N SER A 227 3.86 16.16 14.04
CA SER A 227 5.31 16.11 13.76
C SER A 227 6.00 14.88 14.38
N ARG A 228 5.37 14.23 15.36
CA ARG A 228 5.84 12.98 15.97
C ARG A 228 5.10 11.75 15.45
N GLY A 229 4.02 11.93 14.69
CA GLY A 229 3.17 10.82 14.23
C GLY A 229 2.48 10.15 15.41
N ALA A 230 1.87 10.94 16.29
CA ALA A 230 1.24 10.46 17.53
C ALA A 230 0.15 9.43 17.23
N ALA A 231 0.05 8.41 18.08
CA ALA A 231 -1.09 7.50 18.07
C ALA A 231 -2.37 8.26 18.42
N ARG A 232 -3.48 7.89 17.78
CA ARG A 232 -4.81 8.40 18.14
C ARG A 232 -5.29 7.78 19.47
N PRO A 233 -6.18 8.45 20.22
CA PRO A 233 -6.62 7.97 21.54
C PRO A 233 -7.12 6.52 21.56
N GLU A 234 -7.82 6.10 20.50
CA GLU A 234 -8.43 4.77 20.38
C GLU A 234 -7.41 3.67 20.04
N ALA A 235 -6.21 4.03 19.61
CA ALA A 235 -5.18 3.09 19.18
C ALA A 235 -4.67 2.24 20.36
N ALA A 236 -4.59 2.80 21.57
CA ALA A 236 -4.11 2.09 22.74
C ALA A 236 -5.02 0.91 23.12
N ALA A 237 -6.34 1.16 23.22
CA ALA A 237 -7.31 0.11 23.51
C ALA A 237 -7.36 -0.95 22.40
N SER A 238 -7.29 -0.52 21.14
CA SER A 238 -7.26 -1.42 19.97
C SER A 238 -6.00 -2.30 19.96
N LEU A 239 -4.86 -1.75 20.37
CA LEU A 239 -3.60 -2.47 20.47
C LEU A 239 -3.65 -3.52 21.60
N GLU A 240 -4.13 -3.16 22.78
CA GLU A 240 -4.25 -4.09 23.92
C GLU A 240 -5.16 -5.27 23.57
N ALA A 241 -6.29 -5.01 22.91
CA ALA A 241 -7.16 -6.06 22.39
C ALA A 241 -6.46 -6.93 21.33
N SER A 242 -5.74 -6.30 20.40
CA SER A 242 -5.09 -6.99 19.29
C SER A 242 -3.90 -7.85 19.72
N LEU A 243 -3.13 -7.41 20.72
CA LEU A 243 -1.96 -8.13 21.21
C LEU A 243 -2.33 -9.15 22.29
N PHE A 244 -3.08 -8.73 23.31
CA PHE A 244 -3.29 -9.49 24.54
C PHE A 244 -4.70 -10.05 24.69
N GLY A 245 -5.57 -9.89 23.69
CA GLY A 245 -6.94 -10.39 23.76
C GLY A 245 -7.81 -9.67 24.79
N ALA A 246 -7.42 -8.46 25.21
CA ALA A 246 -8.20 -7.66 26.15
C ALA A 246 -9.58 -7.31 25.55
N PRO A 247 -10.66 -7.29 26.35
CA PRO A 247 -11.96 -6.82 25.89
C PRO A 247 -11.87 -5.37 25.39
N ALA A 248 -12.35 -5.10 24.18
CA ALA A 248 -12.44 -3.74 23.64
C ALA A 248 -13.87 -3.42 23.21
N GLN A 249 -14.28 -2.18 23.47
CA GLN A 249 -15.64 -1.67 23.20
C GLN A 249 -15.90 -1.40 21.71
N ALA A 250 -14.84 -1.30 20.91
CA ALA A 250 -14.92 -1.08 19.46
C ALA A 250 -13.91 -1.98 18.74
N LEU A 251 -14.41 -2.96 17.99
CA LEU A 251 -13.64 -3.52 16.89
C LEU A 251 -13.81 -2.57 15.71
N ALA A 252 -12.71 -2.06 15.14
CA ALA A 252 -12.79 -1.29 13.91
C ALA A 252 -13.50 -2.16 12.86
N LEU A 253 -14.60 -1.66 12.30
CA LEU A 253 -15.30 -2.32 11.20
C LEU A 253 -14.28 -2.58 10.08
N GLY A 254 -14.16 -3.85 9.68
CA GLY A 254 -13.43 -4.21 8.47
C GLY A 254 -14.06 -3.45 7.30
N LEU A 255 -13.24 -2.82 6.46
CA LEU A 255 -13.73 -2.19 5.23
C LEU A 255 -14.31 -3.29 4.35
N ALA A 256 -15.63 -3.26 4.16
CA ALA A 256 -16.36 -4.09 3.22
C ALA A 256 -16.11 -3.63 1.78
#